data_AF-A0A0V0QXK5-F1
#
_entry.id   AF-A0A0V0QXK5-F1
#
_cell.length_a   1.000
_cell.length_b   1.000
_cell.length_c   1.000
_cell.angle_alpha   90.00
_cell.angle_beta   90.00
_cell.angle_gamma   90.00
#
_symmetry.space_group_name_H-M   'P 1'
#
loop_
_entity.id
_entity.type
_entity.pdbx_description
1 polymer ?
#
loop_
_entity_poly.entity_id
_entity_poly.type
_entity_poly.pdbx_seq_one_letter_code
_entity_poly.pdbx_strand_id
1 'polypeptide(L)'
;MDNKNSQKQVGAGSLWNINSWHWEQKDYTQVVKQLITDAVTKIEIEQDGIKLINKAIKTFNGNAEINIRKGKQIVIYDISLEVEWFGESRDAEAKGTFKVDDINPDDLDFTIDHIKSDEKTDISKDCEKIIKKEMKKHFDKFLSTLVQDLFAKIQTNTKEALEEDARKREEVAENIRKAREQNGQYKQQIFEEQRQKEQQMKQQYSNWKE
;
A
#
# COMPACT_ATOMS: atom_id res chain seq x y z
N MET A 1 -1.58 30.42 -2.49
CA MET A 1 -2.42 29.67 -3.44
C MET A 1 -2.11 28.22 -3.17
N ASP A 2 -2.70 27.63 -2.13
CA ASP A 2 -2.26 26.31 -1.66
C ASP A 2 -3.49 25.50 -1.26
N ASN A 3 -4.04 24.80 -2.24
CA ASN A 3 -5.06 23.78 -2.00
C ASN A 3 -4.68 22.52 -2.77
N LYS A 4 -3.56 21.90 -2.38
CA LYS A 4 -3.37 20.47 -2.63
C LYS A 4 -4.13 19.73 -1.54
N ASN A 5 -5.40 19.44 -1.86
CA ASN A 5 -6.24 18.52 -1.12
C ASN A 5 -5.62 17.12 -1.17
N SER A 6 -4.56 16.89 -0.39
CA SER A 6 -4.11 15.56 -0.03
C SER A 6 -5.15 15.01 0.93
N GLN A 7 -6.19 14.37 0.38
CA GLN A 7 -7.05 13.50 1.16
C GLN A 7 -6.13 12.46 1.81
N LYS A 8 -5.78 12.70 3.08
CA LYS A 8 -5.01 11.77 3.89
C LYS A 8 -5.83 10.48 3.97
N GLN A 9 -5.41 9.46 3.23
CA GLN A 9 -6.08 8.16 3.20
C GLN A 9 -6.04 7.57 4.60
N VAL A 10 -7.23 7.52 5.21
CA VAL A 10 -7.43 7.01 6.56
C VAL A 10 -7.33 5.50 6.49
N GLY A 11 -6.24 4.96 7.02
CA GLY A 11 -6.03 3.51 7.13
C GLY A 11 -6.51 3.02 8.48
N ALA A 12 -7.41 2.05 8.48
CA ALA A 12 -7.82 1.39 9.71
C ALA A 12 -7.03 0.07 9.88
N GLY A 13 -6.21 -0.01 10.93
CA GLY A 13 -5.51 -1.25 11.29
C GLY A 13 -6.46 -2.35 11.74
N SER A 14 -5.94 -3.54 12.06
CA SER A 14 -6.78 -4.66 12.52
C SER A 14 -7.59 -4.29 13.77
N LEU A 15 -8.71 -4.96 13.98
CA LEU A 15 -9.64 -4.70 15.09
C LEU A 15 -8.97 -4.73 16.48
N TRP A 16 -7.91 -5.55 16.65
CA TRP A 16 -7.16 -5.65 17.90
C TRP A 16 -6.11 -4.54 18.07
N ASN A 17 -5.69 -3.88 16.97
CA ASN A 17 -4.66 -2.85 16.96
C ASN A 17 -5.25 -1.47 17.26
N ILE A 18 -5.68 -1.31 18.50
CA ILE A 18 -6.29 -0.08 19.01
C ILE A 18 -5.32 1.10 18.78
N ASN A 19 -5.82 2.18 18.18
CA ASN A 19 -5.07 3.39 17.82
C ASN A 19 -3.89 3.16 16.84
N SER A 20 -3.77 1.98 16.23
CA SER A 20 -2.63 1.62 15.37
C SER A 20 -1.26 1.82 16.06
N TRP A 21 -1.16 1.41 17.33
CA TRP A 21 0.08 1.50 18.11
C TRP A 21 1.03 0.31 17.87
N HIS A 22 0.47 -0.82 17.44
CA HIS A 22 1.28 -1.96 17.00
C HIS A 22 1.58 -1.83 15.51
N TRP A 23 2.80 -2.22 15.14
CA TRP A 23 3.20 -2.28 13.74
C TRP A 23 2.37 -3.33 13.02
N GLU A 24 1.69 -2.93 11.95
CA GLU A 24 0.99 -3.83 11.06
C GLU A 24 1.38 -3.52 9.62
N GLN A 25 1.79 -4.57 8.93
CA GLN A 25 2.26 -4.55 7.57
C GLN A 25 1.46 -5.58 6.78
N LYS A 26 1.03 -5.19 5.59
CA LYS A 26 0.39 -6.10 4.66
C LYS A 26 1.11 -6.04 3.33
N ASP A 27 1.41 -7.23 2.80
CA ASP A 27 2.02 -7.41 1.49
C ASP A 27 1.00 -7.10 0.38
N TYR A 28 1.41 -6.23 -0.53
CA TYR A 28 0.68 -5.82 -1.74
C TYR A 28 1.51 -6.02 -3.00
N THR A 29 2.62 -6.76 -2.93
CA THR A 29 3.56 -7.00 -4.04
C THR A 29 2.84 -7.54 -5.28
N GLN A 30 1.93 -8.49 -5.13
CA GLN A 30 1.19 -9.04 -6.28
C GLN A 30 0.25 -8.03 -6.94
N VAL A 31 -0.37 -7.15 -6.15
CA VAL A 31 -1.27 -6.11 -6.67
C VAL A 31 -0.47 -5.06 -7.42
N VAL A 32 0.64 -4.61 -6.83
CA VAL A 32 1.54 -3.66 -7.49
C VAL A 32 2.12 -4.28 -8.77
N LYS A 33 2.63 -5.52 -8.71
CA LYS A 33 3.13 -6.24 -9.88
C LYS A 33 2.10 -6.28 -11.01
N GLN A 34 0.83 -6.56 -10.72
CA GLN A 34 -0.23 -6.53 -11.72
C GLN A 34 -0.41 -5.12 -12.31
N LEU A 35 -0.51 -4.09 -11.47
CA LEU A 35 -0.67 -2.70 -11.91
C LEU A 35 0.49 -2.23 -12.80
N ILE A 36 1.73 -2.53 -12.40
CA ILE A 36 2.92 -2.22 -13.19
C ILE A 36 2.89 -2.98 -14.52
N THR A 37 2.61 -4.28 -14.49
CA THR A 37 2.55 -5.11 -15.71
C THR A 37 1.51 -4.58 -16.70
N ASP A 38 0.31 -4.27 -16.22
CA ASP A 38 -0.80 -3.75 -17.04
C ASP A 38 -0.49 -2.37 -17.63
N ALA A 39 0.22 -1.52 -16.89
CA ALA A 39 0.60 -0.19 -17.36
C ALA A 39 1.76 -0.24 -18.36
N VAL A 40 2.81 -1.00 -18.05
CA VAL A 40 4.03 -1.12 -18.86
C VAL A 40 3.73 -1.75 -20.22
N THR A 41 2.92 -2.80 -20.27
CA THR A 41 2.56 -3.50 -21.54
C THR A 41 1.63 -2.70 -22.45
N LYS A 42 0.99 -1.63 -21.93
CA LYS A 42 0.18 -0.69 -22.74
C LYS A 42 1.00 0.43 -23.37
N ILE A 43 2.30 0.51 -23.09
CA ILE A 43 3.15 1.54 -23.66
C ILE A 43 3.44 1.17 -25.12
N GLU A 44 2.95 2.03 -26.01
CA GLU A 44 3.28 2.04 -27.44
C GLU A 44 3.82 3.43 -27.78
N ILE A 45 4.93 3.47 -28.51
CA ILE A 45 5.62 4.68 -28.95
C ILE A 45 5.80 4.60 -30.46
N GLU A 46 5.26 5.56 -31.20
CA GLU A 46 5.51 5.70 -32.63
C GLU A 46 6.38 6.93 -32.86
N GLN A 47 7.61 6.71 -33.37
CA GLN A 47 8.55 7.79 -33.67
C GLN A 47 9.42 7.41 -34.86
N ASP A 48 9.67 8.37 -35.75
CA ASP A 48 10.59 8.21 -36.89
C ASP A 48 10.26 7.01 -37.82
N GLY A 49 8.97 6.65 -37.92
CA GLY A 49 8.51 5.51 -38.71
C GLY A 49 8.70 4.13 -38.06
N ILE A 50 9.10 4.11 -36.78
CA ILE A 50 9.23 2.91 -35.96
C ILE A 50 8.09 2.89 -34.94
N LYS A 51 7.36 1.78 -34.86
CA LYS A 51 6.45 1.48 -33.78
C LYS A 51 7.15 0.60 -32.75
N LEU A 52 7.35 1.12 -31.56
CA LEU A 52 7.97 0.45 -30.42
C LEU A 52 6.92 0.11 -29.36
N ILE A 53 6.88 -1.13 -28.92
CA ILE A 53 5.96 -1.62 -27.89
C ILE A 53 6.70 -2.40 -26.81
N ASN A 54 6.21 -2.31 -25.58
CA ASN A 54 6.63 -3.19 -24.50
C ASN A 54 5.82 -4.49 -24.56
N LYS A 55 6.49 -5.63 -24.75
CA LYS A 55 5.84 -6.94 -24.90
C LYS A 55 5.46 -7.55 -23.55
N ALA A 56 6.41 -7.60 -22.63
CA ALA A 56 6.21 -8.26 -21.33
C ALA A 56 7.23 -7.77 -20.29
N ILE A 57 6.90 -8.00 -19.01
CA ILE A 57 7.88 -7.92 -17.93
C ILE A 57 8.54 -9.29 -17.80
N LYS A 58 9.82 -9.37 -18.18
CA LYS A 58 10.63 -10.58 -18.11
C LYS A 58 11.06 -10.91 -16.68
N THR A 59 11.38 -9.89 -15.90
CA THR A 59 11.75 -10.05 -14.49
C THR A 59 11.16 -8.91 -13.67
N PHE A 60 10.63 -9.26 -12.51
CA PHE A 60 10.10 -8.33 -11.52
C PHE A 60 10.72 -8.69 -10.17
N ASN A 61 11.57 -7.81 -9.65
CA ASN A 61 12.24 -7.95 -8.38
C ASN A 61 11.78 -6.84 -7.44
N GLY A 62 11.69 -7.15 -6.16
CA GLY A 62 11.26 -6.19 -5.13
C GLY A 62 9.95 -6.55 -4.47
N ASN A 63 9.53 -5.69 -3.56
CA ASN A 63 8.35 -5.87 -2.73
C ASN A 63 7.57 -4.57 -2.62
N ALA A 64 6.27 -4.70 -2.35
CA ALA A 64 5.40 -3.58 -2.05
C ALA A 64 4.54 -3.91 -0.84
N GLU A 65 4.44 -2.97 0.09
CA GLU A 65 3.72 -3.12 1.33
C GLU A 65 3.00 -1.84 1.73
N ILE A 66 1.94 -2.01 2.51
CA ILE A 66 1.24 -0.90 3.14
C ILE A 66 1.27 -1.10 4.64
N ASN A 67 1.77 -0.08 5.33
CA ASN A 67 1.87 0.00 6.77
C ASN A 67 0.85 1.00 7.30
N ILE A 68 0.29 0.74 8.49
CA ILE A 68 -0.62 1.69 9.14
C ILE A 68 0.06 2.27 10.38
N ARG A 69 0.30 3.58 10.35
CA ARG A 69 0.96 4.29 11.44
C ARG A 69 0.22 5.58 11.78
N LYS A 70 -0.17 5.74 13.05
CA LYS A 70 -0.92 6.91 13.53
C LYS A 70 -2.18 7.18 12.68
N GLY A 71 -2.90 6.12 12.28
CA GLY A 71 -4.10 6.20 11.45
C GLY A 71 -3.89 6.54 9.98
N LYS A 72 -2.65 6.52 9.49
CA LYS A 72 -2.31 6.77 8.09
C LYS A 72 -1.74 5.53 7.43
N GLN A 73 -2.13 5.30 6.17
CA GLN A 73 -1.49 4.31 5.31
C GLN A 73 -0.17 4.90 4.79
N ILE A 74 0.91 4.14 4.94
CA ILE A 74 2.24 4.43 4.41
C ILE A 74 2.54 3.33 3.40
N VAL A 75 2.66 3.71 2.13
CA VAL A 75 3.05 2.79 1.07
C VAL A 75 4.58 2.76 1.03
N ILE A 76 5.14 1.57 0.97
CA ILE A 76 6.57 1.36 0.78
C ILE A 76 6.70 0.34 -0.35
N TYR A 77 7.44 0.70 -1.39
CA TYR A 77 7.86 -0.25 -2.40
C TYR A 77 9.24 0.13 -2.92
N ASP A 78 9.99 -0.90 -3.29
CA ASP A 78 11.28 -0.79 -3.96
C ASP A 78 11.30 -1.91 -5.00
N ILE A 79 11.30 -1.52 -6.28
CA ILE A 79 11.06 -2.42 -7.40
C ILE A 79 12.09 -2.17 -8.50
N SER A 80 12.60 -3.27 -9.04
CA SER A 80 13.40 -3.34 -10.25
C SER A 80 12.76 -4.27 -11.26
N LEU A 81 12.76 -3.90 -12.54
CA LEU A 81 12.13 -4.68 -13.59
C LEU A 81 12.97 -4.75 -14.87
N GLU A 82 12.91 -5.89 -15.54
CA GLU A 82 13.45 -6.09 -16.89
C GLU A 82 12.28 -6.24 -17.85
N VAL A 83 12.23 -5.37 -18.87
CA VAL A 83 11.12 -5.29 -19.84
C VAL A 83 11.61 -5.78 -21.20
N GLU A 84 10.81 -6.64 -21.82
CA GLU A 84 10.98 -7.02 -23.22
C GLU A 84 10.30 -6.00 -24.12
N TRP A 85 11.02 -5.52 -25.12
CA TRP A 85 10.51 -4.58 -26.11
C TRP A 85 10.57 -5.19 -27.52
N PHE A 86 9.70 -4.69 -28.38
CA PHE A 86 9.64 -5.01 -29.80
C PHE A 86 9.45 -3.73 -30.59
N GLY A 87 10.27 -3.52 -31.60
CA GLY A 87 10.18 -2.44 -32.55
C GLY A 87 9.90 -2.98 -33.94
N GLU A 88 8.98 -2.37 -34.66
CA GLU A 88 8.70 -2.67 -36.06
C GLU A 88 8.76 -1.39 -36.90
N SER A 89 9.26 -1.54 -38.11
CA SER A 89 9.19 -0.55 -39.17
C SER A 89 8.62 -1.23 -40.42
N ARG A 90 8.52 -0.50 -41.52
CA ARG A 90 8.03 -1.09 -42.79
C ARG A 90 8.86 -2.27 -43.27
N ASP A 91 10.17 -2.23 -43.05
CA ASP A 91 11.13 -3.12 -43.72
C ASP A 91 11.95 -3.99 -42.75
N ALA A 92 11.88 -3.71 -41.44
CA ALA A 92 12.66 -4.40 -40.42
C ALA A 92 11.95 -4.45 -39.06
N GLU A 93 12.30 -5.46 -38.27
CA GLU A 93 11.87 -5.66 -36.89
C GLU A 93 13.08 -5.78 -35.97
N ALA A 94 12.94 -5.36 -34.71
CA ALA A 94 13.95 -5.52 -33.67
C ALA A 94 13.29 -5.89 -32.35
N LYS A 95 14.01 -6.62 -31.51
CA LYS A 95 13.57 -6.98 -30.16
C LYS A 95 14.74 -6.91 -29.20
N GLY A 96 14.43 -6.81 -27.92
CA GLY A 96 15.43 -6.89 -26.88
C GLY A 96 14.87 -6.56 -25.51
N THR A 97 15.74 -6.14 -24.60
CA THR A 97 15.33 -5.78 -23.24
C THR A 97 15.91 -4.44 -22.77
N PHE A 98 15.28 -3.85 -21.76
CA PHE A 98 15.85 -2.77 -20.95
C PHE A 98 15.53 -3.00 -19.47
N LYS A 99 16.31 -2.39 -18.59
CA LYS A 99 16.07 -2.44 -17.15
C LYS A 99 15.57 -1.10 -16.63
N VAL A 100 14.72 -1.17 -15.62
CA VAL A 100 14.26 -0.04 -14.84
C VAL A 100 14.50 -0.37 -13.38
N ASP A 101 15.32 0.44 -12.73
CA ASP A 101 15.75 0.25 -11.34
C ASP A 101 15.32 1.48 -10.50
N ASP A 102 15.28 1.29 -9.19
CA ASP A 102 14.94 2.31 -8.18
C ASP A 102 13.50 2.84 -8.28
N ILE A 103 12.54 1.99 -8.68
CA ILE A 103 11.12 2.37 -8.66
C ILE A 103 10.63 2.40 -7.21
N ASN A 104 10.42 3.62 -6.69
CA ASN A 104 10.02 3.88 -5.32
C ASN A 104 8.91 4.97 -5.24
N PRO A 105 8.20 5.13 -4.11
CA PRO A 105 7.11 6.11 -3.98
C PRO A 105 7.55 7.55 -3.68
N ASP A 106 8.81 7.79 -3.35
CA ASP A 106 9.26 9.03 -2.73
C ASP A 106 9.63 10.12 -3.74
N ASP A 107 10.46 9.81 -4.75
CA ASP A 107 11.08 10.84 -5.60
C ASP A 107 10.98 10.61 -7.12
N LEU A 108 10.37 9.51 -7.58
CA LEU A 108 10.32 9.14 -9.01
C LEU A 108 11.72 9.16 -9.68
N ASP A 109 12.81 9.01 -8.91
CA ASP A 109 14.18 9.07 -9.42
C ASP A 109 14.66 7.70 -9.91
N PHE A 110 13.84 7.02 -10.70
CA PHE A 110 14.19 5.74 -11.30
C PHE A 110 15.13 5.93 -12.49
N THR A 111 15.91 4.88 -12.75
CA THR A 111 16.83 4.82 -13.88
C THR A 111 16.31 3.87 -14.96
N ILE A 112 16.56 4.19 -16.23
CA ILE A 112 16.33 3.28 -17.35
C ILE A 112 17.68 3.04 -18.01
N ASP A 113 18.15 1.79 -17.97
CA ASP A 113 19.47 1.42 -18.46
C ASP A 113 19.48 0.01 -19.04
N HIS A 114 20.69 -0.53 -19.27
CA HIS A 114 20.91 -1.87 -19.83
C HIS A 114 20.07 -2.16 -21.09
N ILE A 115 19.80 -1.13 -21.90
CA ILE A 115 19.01 -1.23 -23.12
C ILE A 115 19.83 -2.01 -24.13
N LYS A 116 19.32 -3.18 -24.52
CA LYS A 116 19.98 -4.13 -25.39
C LYS A 116 19.02 -4.60 -26.46
N SER A 117 19.52 -4.73 -27.68
CA SER A 117 18.87 -5.46 -28.76
C SER A 117 19.41 -6.89 -28.81
N ASP A 118 18.54 -7.89 -29.00
CA ASP A 118 18.95 -9.29 -29.10
C ASP A 118 19.83 -9.51 -30.34
N GLU A 119 19.47 -8.82 -31.44
CA GLU A 119 20.14 -8.90 -32.73
C GLU A 119 20.36 -7.49 -33.30
N LYS A 120 21.37 -7.36 -34.16
CA LYS A 120 21.63 -6.11 -34.89
C LYS A 120 20.82 -6.10 -36.18
N THR A 121 19.84 -5.23 -36.21
CA THR A 121 19.00 -4.96 -37.38
C THR A 121 19.11 -3.49 -37.75
N ASP A 122 18.53 -3.11 -38.89
CA ASP A 122 18.57 -1.73 -39.39
C ASP A 122 17.93 -0.73 -38.41
N ILE A 123 16.96 -1.18 -37.61
CA ILE A 123 16.24 -0.31 -36.65
C ILE A 123 16.69 -0.48 -35.19
N SER A 124 17.52 -1.48 -34.87
CA SER A 124 17.90 -1.79 -33.46
C SER A 124 18.44 -0.57 -32.71
N LYS A 125 19.37 0.19 -33.34
CA LYS A 125 19.96 1.39 -32.71
C LYS A 125 18.95 2.53 -32.55
N ASP A 126 17.99 2.63 -33.45
CA ASP A 126 16.98 3.69 -33.39
C ASP A 126 15.93 3.37 -32.34
N CYS A 127 15.51 2.11 -32.20
CA CYS A 127 14.74 1.63 -31.05
C CYS A 127 15.43 1.96 -29.71
N GLU A 128 16.72 1.67 -29.58
CA GLU A 128 17.50 1.99 -28.37
C GLU A 128 17.52 3.50 -28.06
N LYS A 129 17.58 4.36 -29.08
CA LYS A 129 17.49 5.82 -28.90
C LYS A 129 16.09 6.26 -28.49
N ILE A 130 15.05 5.69 -29.09
CA ILE A 130 13.65 5.98 -28.75
C ILE A 130 13.40 5.63 -27.28
N ILE A 131 13.84 4.45 -26.82
CA ILE A 131 13.73 4.03 -25.41
C ILE A 131 14.41 5.06 -24.49
N LYS A 132 15.67 5.44 -24.76
CA LYS A 132 16.42 6.41 -23.94
C LYS A 132 15.73 7.76 -23.83
N LYS A 133 15.06 8.19 -24.89
CA LYS A 133 14.51 9.55 -25.00
C LYS A 133 13.08 9.65 -24.48
N GLU A 134 12.24 8.66 -24.77
CA GLU A 134 10.80 8.74 -24.54
C GLU A 134 10.33 7.86 -23.37
N MET A 135 10.97 6.71 -23.11
CA MET A 135 10.46 5.74 -22.13
C MET A 135 10.35 6.33 -20.72
N LYS A 136 11.30 7.19 -20.31
CA LYS A 136 11.26 7.84 -18.99
C LYS A 136 9.96 8.63 -18.79
N LYS A 137 9.49 9.38 -19.80
CA LYS A 137 8.25 10.16 -19.71
C LYS A 137 7.01 9.29 -19.51
N HIS A 138 6.98 8.12 -20.16
CA HIS A 138 5.88 7.18 -20.02
C HIS A 138 5.85 6.54 -18.61
N PHE A 139 7.02 6.16 -18.10
CA PHE A 139 7.15 5.66 -16.72
C PHE A 139 6.81 6.74 -15.69
N ASP A 140 7.31 7.98 -15.85
CA ASP A 140 6.98 9.11 -14.96
C ASP A 140 5.47 9.31 -14.83
N LYS A 141 4.77 9.32 -15.98
CA LYS A 141 3.32 9.51 -16.04
C LYS A 141 2.59 8.42 -15.25
N PHE A 142 2.94 7.16 -15.45
CA PHE A 142 2.29 6.03 -14.80
C PHE A 142 2.66 5.94 -13.31
N LEU A 143 3.94 6.08 -12.96
CA LEU A 143 4.41 5.99 -11.57
C LEU A 143 3.82 7.10 -10.70
N SER A 144 3.56 8.28 -11.29
CA SER A 144 2.88 9.38 -10.59
C SER A 144 1.45 9.05 -10.14
N THR A 145 0.78 8.07 -10.78
CA THR A 145 -0.58 7.63 -10.42
C THR A 145 -0.63 6.27 -9.72
N LEU A 146 0.47 5.51 -9.71
CA LEU A 146 0.53 4.14 -9.18
C LEU A 146 0.00 4.02 -7.75
N VAL A 147 0.37 4.94 -6.86
CA VAL A 147 -0.10 4.93 -5.47
C VAL A 147 -1.63 5.12 -5.41
N GLN A 148 -2.18 6.02 -6.21
CA GLN A 148 -3.63 6.25 -6.27
C GLN A 148 -4.37 5.02 -6.81
N ASP A 149 -3.83 4.40 -7.87
CA ASP A 149 -4.38 3.20 -8.49
C ASP A 149 -4.34 2.00 -7.53
N LEU A 150 -3.26 1.85 -6.76
CA LEU A 150 -3.14 0.85 -5.71
C LEU A 150 -4.27 0.99 -4.68
N PHE A 151 -4.49 2.20 -4.18
CA PHE A 151 -5.57 2.44 -3.21
C PHE A 151 -6.96 2.24 -3.81
N ALA A 152 -7.19 2.66 -5.05
CA ALA A 152 -8.44 2.41 -5.75
C ALA A 152 -8.70 0.90 -5.86
N LYS A 153 -7.69 0.12 -6.26
CA LYS A 153 -7.80 -1.34 -6.38
C LYS A 153 -8.09 -2.03 -5.04
N ILE A 154 -7.49 -1.53 -3.96
CA ILE A 154 -7.75 -2.03 -2.60
C ILE A 154 -9.20 -1.76 -2.20
N GLN A 155 -9.72 -0.55 -2.48
CA GLN A 155 -11.10 -0.16 -2.15
C GLN A 155 -12.15 -0.91 -3.00
N THR A 156 -11.90 -1.10 -4.30
CA THR A 156 -12.84 -1.82 -5.17
C THR A 156 -13.01 -3.29 -4.78
N ASN A 157 -11.94 -3.93 -4.32
CA ASN A 157 -11.98 -5.32 -3.87
C ASN A 157 -12.70 -5.51 -2.52
N THR A 158 -13.17 -4.43 -1.89
CA THR A 158 -13.54 -4.46 -0.47
C THR A 158 -14.78 -3.65 -0.10
N LYS A 159 -15.61 -3.11 -1.01
CA LYS A 159 -16.77 -2.31 -0.55
C LYS A 159 -17.65 -3.05 0.48
N GLU A 160 -17.99 -4.30 0.21
CA GLU A 160 -18.70 -5.18 1.17
C GLU A 160 -17.84 -5.51 2.39
N ALA A 161 -16.54 -5.77 2.21
CA ALA A 161 -15.62 -6.04 3.31
C ALA A 161 -15.37 -4.83 4.23
N LEU A 162 -15.47 -3.60 3.70
CA LEU A 162 -15.36 -2.33 4.41
C LEU A 162 -16.61 -2.08 5.24
N GLU A 163 -17.79 -2.35 4.67
CA GLU A 163 -19.06 -2.31 5.41
C GLU A 163 -19.08 -3.36 6.53
N GLU A 164 -18.59 -4.57 6.26
CA GLU A 164 -18.47 -5.62 7.28
C GLU A 164 -17.44 -5.27 8.37
N ASP A 165 -16.28 -4.72 7.99
CA ASP A 165 -15.25 -4.25 8.93
C ASP A 165 -15.77 -3.11 9.81
N ALA A 166 -16.51 -2.15 9.24
CA ALA A 166 -17.17 -1.08 9.99
C ALA A 166 -18.16 -1.64 11.02
N ARG A 167 -19.00 -2.62 10.61
CA ARG A 167 -19.93 -3.29 11.52
C ARG A 167 -19.20 -4.02 12.65
N LYS A 168 -18.13 -4.76 12.34
CA LYS A 168 -17.31 -5.45 13.36
C LYS A 168 -16.66 -4.47 14.34
N ARG A 169 -16.22 -3.29 13.87
CA ARG A 169 -15.67 -2.23 14.74
C ARG A 169 -16.72 -1.69 15.70
N GLU A 170 -17.94 -1.46 15.21
CA GLU A 170 -19.06 -1.00 16.05
C GLU A 170 -19.40 -2.04 17.13
N GLU A 171 -19.49 -3.32 16.75
CA GLU A 171 -19.73 -4.43 17.68
C GLU A 171 -18.62 -4.55 18.75
N VAL A 172 -17.35 -4.48 18.33
CA VAL A 172 -16.20 -4.52 19.26
C VAL A 172 -16.23 -3.31 20.20
N ALA A 173 -16.54 -2.12 19.70
CA ALA A 173 -16.65 -0.91 20.53
C ALA A 173 -17.77 -1.03 21.57
N GLU A 174 -18.92 -1.57 21.17
CA GLU A 174 -20.05 -1.83 22.06
C GLU A 174 -19.70 -2.87 23.13
N ASN A 175 -19.03 -3.95 22.75
CA ASN A 175 -18.56 -4.99 23.67
C ASN A 175 -17.54 -4.43 24.69
N ILE A 176 -16.61 -3.58 24.24
CA ILE A 176 -15.66 -2.89 25.11
C ILE A 176 -16.39 -1.95 26.09
N ARG A 177 -17.42 -1.23 25.63
CA ARG A 177 -18.23 -0.35 26.49
C ARG A 177 -18.93 -1.14 27.60
N LYS A 178 -19.64 -2.21 27.23
CA LYS A 178 -20.33 -3.10 28.18
C LYS A 178 -19.37 -3.72 29.18
N ALA A 179 -18.21 -4.20 28.73
CA ALA A 179 -17.20 -4.76 29.63
C ALA A 179 -16.66 -3.72 30.62
N ARG A 180 -16.46 -2.46 30.21
CA ARG A 180 -16.03 -1.37 31.10
C ARG A 180 -17.09 -1.03 32.14
N GLU A 181 -18.36 -0.99 31.74
CA GLU A 181 -19.50 -0.73 32.65
C GLU A 181 -19.63 -1.85 33.70
N GLN A 182 -19.64 -3.11 33.27
CA GLN A 182 -19.71 -4.27 34.17
C GLN A 182 -18.54 -4.31 35.15
N ASN A 183 -17.32 -4.08 34.67
CA ASN A 183 -16.13 -4.07 35.52
C ASN A 183 -16.15 -2.86 36.49
N GLY A 184 -16.72 -1.73 36.08
CA GLY A 184 -16.98 -0.56 36.94
C GLY A 184 -17.96 -0.88 38.07
N GLN A 185 -19.09 -1.52 37.74
CA GLN A 185 -20.10 -1.96 38.72
C GLN A 185 -19.51 -2.98 39.71
N TYR A 186 -18.76 -3.96 39.21
CA TYR A 186 -18.09 -4.96 40.05
C TYR A 186 -17.09 -4.32 41.04
N LYS A 187 -16.29 -3.35 40.58
CA LYS A 187 -15.38 -2.59 41.46
C LYS A 187 -16.12 -1.79 42.53
N GLN A 188 -17.28 -1.21 42.21
CA GLN A 188 -18.11 -0.49 43.18
C GLN A 188 -18.67 -1.43 44.25
N GLN A 189 -19.16 -2.62 43.87
CA GLN A 189 -19.65 -3.62 44.82
C GLN A 189 -18.56 -4.07 45.79
N ILE A 190 -17.35 -4.37 45.30
CA ILE A 190 -16.21 -4.71 46.16
C ILE A 190 -15.89 -3.58 47.14
N PHE A 191 -15.90 -2.32 46.67
CA PHE A 191 -15.63 -1.17 47.52
C PHE A 191 -16.69 -1.00 48.62
N GLU A 192 -17.97 -1.16 48.29
CA GLU A 192 -19.06 -1.09 49.26
C GLU A 192 -19.00 -2.21 50.29
N GLU A 193 -18.72 -3.46 49.86
CA GLU A 193 -18.51 -4.58 50.77
C GLU A 193 -17.33 -4.35 51.72
N GLN A 194 -16.20 -3.83 51.22
CA GLN A 194 -15.04 -3.50 52.04
C GLN A 194 -15.38 -2.40 53.06
N ARG A 195 -16.10 -1.34 52.63
CA ARG A 195 -16.55 -0.26 53.51
C ARG A 195 -17.47 -0.78 54.62
N GLN A 196 -18.41 -1.66 54.28
CA GLN A 196 -19.31 -2.29 55.26
C GLN A 196 -18.54 -3.17 56.25
N LYS A 197 -17.60 -4.00 55.76
CA LYS A 197 -16.74 -4.82 56.63
C LYS A 197 -15.91 -3.96 57.59
N GLU A 198 -15.35 -2.84 57.12
CA GLU A 198 -14.60 -1.92 57.97
C GLU A 198 -15.49 -1.26 59.04
N GLN A 199 -16.71 -0.85 58.68
CA GLN A 199 -17.69 -0.32 59.63
C GLN A 199 -18.08 -1.36 60.69
N GLN A 200 -18.35 -2.59 60.28
CA GLN A 200 -18.66 -3.70 61.20
C GLN A 200 -17.49 -3.99 62.14
N MET A 201 -16.25 -4.03 61.64
CA MET A 201 -15.07 -4.21 62.48
C MET A 201 -14.89 -3.07 63.49
N LYS A 202 -15.12 -1.82 63.09
CA LYS A 202 -15.06 -0.66 64.00
C LYS A 202 -16.12 -0.75 65.10
N GLN A 203 -17.35 -1.14 64.76
CA GLN A 203 -18.42 -1.35 65.75
C GLN A 203 -18.09 -2.49 66.72
N GLN A 204 -17.63 -3.64 66.20
CA GLN A 204 -17.20 -4.76 67.04
C GLN A 204 -16.06 -4.36 68.00
N TYR A 205 -15.08 -3.61 67.50
CA TYR A 205 -13.97 -3.12 68.31
C TYR A 205 -14.43 -2.12 69.38
N SER A 206 -15.41 -1.26 69.07
CA SER A 206 -16.01 -0.33 70.04
C SER A 206 -16.74 -1.08 71.15
N ASN A 207 -17.55 -2.07 70.80
CA ASN A 207 -18.31 -2.88 71.76
C ASN A 207 -17.42 -3.78 72.64
N TRP A 208 -16.18 -4.07 72.22
CA TRP A 208 -15.22 -4.84 73.03
C TRP A 208 -14.49 -3.99 74.07
N LYS A 209 -14.49 -2.66 73.92
CA LYS A 209 -13.81 -1.73 74.85
C LYS A 209 -14.68 -1.21 75.99
N GLU A 210 -16.00 -1.41 75.91
CA GLU A 210 -16.97 -1.19 77.01
C GLU A 210 -17.03 -2.43 77.91
#